data_AF-A0A2M9NQ91-F1
#
_entry.id   AF-A0A2M9NQ91-F1
#
_cell.length_a   1.000
_cell.length_b   1.000
_cell.length_c   1.000
_cell.angle_alpha   90.00
_cell.angle_beta   90.00
_cell.angle_gamma   90.00
#
_symmetry.space_group_name_H-M   'P 1'
#
loop_
_entity.id
_entity.type
_entity.pdbx_description
1 polymer ?
#
loop_
_entity_poly.entity_id
_entity_poly.type
_entity_poly.pdbx_seq_one_letter_code
_entity_poly.pdbx_strand_id
1 'polypeptide(L)'
;MKNTYLLSYFPIISILLFSLSFSIYGEMQMLKLFGNLGIYQGMLEFFSETGIKLALLIVLLLLFFMVFAALKLISDTVMELSLLFFSKDSEGKALNSVRRGSVIYVIGAACSLFSVQYIIGLGVIFTATNIVALIYFVNKLSPNLNLSRLVGLVFFPIFVWTALISIVAFAGLKLYNSVIASLPI
;
A
#
# COMPACT_ATOMS: atom_id res chain seq x y z
N MET A 1 -27.46 -4.13 15.62
CA MET A 1 -26.27 -3.89 16.47
C MET A 1 -25.03 -4.08 15.62
N LYS A 2 -24.35 -2.98 15.23
CA LYS A 2 -23.17 -3.02 14.35
C LYS A 2 -21.93 -3.21 15.22
N ASN A 3 -21.28 -4.36 15.12
CA ASN A 3 -20.12 -4.68 15.95
C ASN A 3 -18.91 -3.81 15.54
N THR A 4 -18.63 -2.75 16.32
CA THR A 4 -17.51 -1.82 16.13
C THR A 4 -16.14 -2.51 16.09
N TYR A 5 -16.03 -3.68 16.74
CA TYR A 5 -14.79 -4.45 16.76
C TYR A 5 -14.47 -5.07 15.40
N LEU A 6 -15.46 -5.55 14.65
CA LEU A 6 -15.23 -6.16 13.33
C LEU A 6 -14.66 -5.15 12.33
N LEU A 7 -15.19 -3.93 12.28
CA LEU A 7 -14.67 -2.89 11.37
C LEU A 7 -13.25 -2.43 11.72
N SER A 8 -12.81 -2.61 12.97
CA SER A 8 -11.47 -2.22 13.39
C SER A 8 -10.38 -3.11 12.79
N TYR A 9 -10.70 -4.35 12.38
CA TYR A 9 -9.76 -5.27 11.74
C TYR A 9 -9.69 -5.13 10.20
N PHE A 10 -10.55 -4.32 9.59
CA PHE A 10 -10.62 -4.18 8.13
C PHE A 10 -9.32 -3.66 7.50
N PRO A 11 -8.57 -2.72 8.13
CA PRO A 11 -7.26 -2.32 7.64
C PRO A 11 -6.30 -3.51 7.51
N ILE A 12 -6.22 -4.38 8.53
CA ILE A 12 -5.35 -5.56 8.52
C ILE A 12 -5.75 -6.53 7.40
N ILE A 13 -7.06 -6.77 7.24
CA ILE A 13 -7.58 -7.63 6.16
C ILE A 13 -7.21 -7.06 4.79
N SER A 14 -7.38 -5.75 4.58
CA SER A 14 -7.03 -5.11 3.31
C SER A 14 -5.53 -5.18 3.01
N ILE A 15 -4.68 -4.97 4.03
CA ILE A 15 -3.23 -5.12 3.91
C ILE A 15 -2.88 -6.55 3.50
N LEU A 16 -3.47 -7.54 4.16
CA LEU A 16 -3.20 -8.95 3.87
C LEU A 16 -3.62 -9.34 2.44
N LEU A 17 -4.78 -8.88 1.98
CA LEU A 17 -5.28 -9.15 0.62
C LEU A 17 -4.44 -8.46 -0.48
N PHE A 18 -4.05 -7.20 -0.28
CA PHE A 18 -3.12 -6.54 -1.20
C PHE A 18 -1.76 -7.24 -1.20
N SER A 19 -1.24 -7.58 -0.02
CA SER A 19 0.03 -8.30 0.11
C SER A 19 -0.02 -9.62 -0.65
N LEU A 20 -1.09 -10.39 -0.50
CA LEU A 20 -1.29 -11.66 -1.22
C LEU A 20 -1.29 -11.45 -2.73
N SER A 21 -2.02 -10.45 -3.23
CA SER A 21 -2.12 -10.16 -4.67
C SER A 21 -0.76 -9.81 -5.28
N PHE A 22 0.01 -8.93 -4.61
CA PHE A 22 1.36 -8.57 -5.03
C PHE A 22 2.35 -9.73 -4.89
N SER A 23 2.17 -10.59 -3.88
CA SER A 23 3.03 -11.75 -3.66
C SER A 23 2.85 -12.82 -4.71
N ILE A 24 1.60 -13.10 -5.12
CA ILE A 24 1.32 -14.04 -6.22
C ILE A 24 1.98 -13.55 -7.50
N TYR A 25 1.83 -12.26 -7.85
CA TYR A 25 2.51 -11.71 -9.00
C TYR A 25 4.03 -11.80 -8.87
N GLY A 26 4.59 -11.42 -7.72
CA GLY A 26 6.02 -11.45 -7.45
C GLY A 26 6.61 -12.86 -7.53
N GLU A 27 5.90 -13.85 -7.00
CA GLU A 27 6.29 -15.27 -7.06
C GLU A 27 6.41 -15.72 -8.52
N MET A 28 5.41 -15.41 -9.34
CA MET A 28 5.42 -15.75 -10.78
C MET A 28 6.62 -15.13 -11.51
N GLN A 29 7.03 -13.90 -11.18
CA GLN A 29 8.18 -13.25 -11.80
C GLN A 29 9.51 -13.79 -11.29
N MET A 30 9.62 -14.04 -9.99
CA MET A 30 10.83 -14.59 -9.37
C MET A 30 11.12 -16.02 -9.85
N LEU A 31 10.10 -16.85 -10.03
CA LEU A 31 10.26 -18.20 -10.61
C LEU A 31 10.77 -18.15 -12.06
N LYS A 32 10.24 -17.22 -12.87
CA LYS A 32 10.76 -17.00 -14.24
C LYS A 32 12.23 -16.57 -14.21
N LEU A 33 12.59 -15.67 -13.30
CA LEU A 33 13.96 -15.21 -13.13
C LEU A 33 14.89 -16.35 -12.68
N PHE A 34 14.48 -17.17 -11.70
CA PHE A 34 15.25 -18.34 -11.27
C PHE A 34 15.40 -19.39 -12.38
N GLY A 35 14.38 -19.57 -13.22
CA GLY A 35 14.45 -20.41 -14.41
C GLY A 35 15.48 -19.90 -15.40
N ASN A 36 15.44 -18.60 -15.73
CA ASN A 36 16.37 -17.98 -16.68
C ASN A 36 17.83 -18.01 -16.20
N LEU A 37 18.07 -17.98 -14.89
CA LEU A 37 19.40 -18.06 -14.29
C LEU A 37 19.88 -19.50 -14.01
N GLY A 38 19.05 -20.52 -14.28
CA GLY A 38 19.33 -21.93 -13.97
C GLY A 38 19.26 -22.29 -12.47
N ILE A 39 18.99 -21.32 -11.60
CA ILE A 39 18.89 -21.51 -10.14
C ILE A 39 17.72 -22.43 -9.78
N TYR A 40 16.61 -22.31 -10.50
CA TYR A 40 15.41 -23.10 -10.24
C TYR A 40 15.66 -24.61 -10.35
N GLN A 41 16.49 -25.02 -11.33
CA GLN A 41 16.84 -26.43 -11.52
C GLN A 41 17.65 -26.97 -10.33
N GLY A 42 18.62 -26.19 -9.84
CA GLY A 42 19.39 -26.56 -8.65
C GLY A 42 18.53 -26.62 -7.38
N MET A 43 17.50 -25.77 -7.26
CA MET A 43 16.56 -25.86 -6.13
C MET A 43 15.70 -27.12 -6.17
N LEU A 44 15.33 -27.59 -7.36
CA LEU A 44 14.51 -28.80 -7.54
C LEU A 44 15.25 -30.09 -7.14
N GLU A 45 16.58 -30.07 -7.07
CA GLU A 45 17.37 -31.21 -6.54
C GLU A 45 17.13 -31.44 -5.04
N PHE A 46 16.76 -30.39 -4.30
CA PHE A 46 16.58 -30.44 -2.84
C PHE A 46 15.13 -30.26 -2.39
N PHE A 47 14.30 -29.57 -3.18
CA PHE A 47 12.93 -29.22 -2.83
C PHE A 47 11.92 -29.61 -3.91
N SER A 48 10.67 -29.88 -3.52
CA SER A 48 9.59 -30.05 -4.48
C SER A 48 9.18 -28.72 -5.11
N GLU A 49 8.66 -28.77 -6.34
CA GLU A 49 8.12 -27.59 -7.02
C GLU A 49 7.11 -26.83 -6.17
N THR A 50 6.15 -27.53 -5.55
CA THR A 50 5.17 -26.93 -4.65
C THR A 50 5.81 -26.31 -3.41
N GLY A 51 6.86 -26.96 -2.86
CA GLY A 51 7.60 -26.44 -1.72
C GLY A 51 8.30 -25.13 -2.03
N ILE A 52 8.93 -25.02 -3.21
CA ILE A 52 9.60 -23.80 -3.67
C ILE A 52 8.58 -22.67 -3.85
N LYS A 53 7.46 -22.94 -4.54
CA LYS A 53 6.39 -21.96 -4.77
C LYS A 53 5.81 -21.43 -3.46
N LEU A 54 5.46 -22.33 -2.53
CA LEU A 54 4.91 -21.94 -1.23
C LEU A 54 5.92 -21.14 -0.38
N ALA A 55 7.18 -21.58 -0.32
CA ALA A 55 8.20 -20.88 0.44
C ALA A 55 8.41 -19.45 -0.09
N LEU A 56 8.50 -19.30 -1.41
CA LEU A 56 8.67 -18.00 -2.06
C LEU A 56 7.44 -17.11 -1.85
N LEU A 57 6.23 -17.67 -1.98
CA LEU A 57 4.98 -16.95 -1.71
C LEU A 57 4.93 -16.43 -0.27
N ILE A 58 5.31 -17.24 0.72
CA ILE A 58 5.31 -16.84 2.15
C ILE A 58 6.32 -15.70 2.38
N VAL A 59 7.54 -15.82 1.85
CA VAL A 59 8.56 -14.78 2.01
C VAL A 59 8.10 -13.47 1.37
N LEU A 60 7.56 -13.52 0.16
CA LEU A 60 7.02 -12.34 -0.52
C LEU A 60 5.81 -11.76 0.21
N LEU A 61 4.92 -12.62 0.74
CA LEU A 61 3.77 -12.20 1.53
C LEU A 61 4.20 -11.39 2.75
N LEU A 62 5.19 -11.87 3.49
CA LEU A 62 5.72 -11.16 4.64
C LEU A 62 6.37 -9.83 4.25
N LEU A 63 7.13 -9.81 3.15
CA LEU A 63 7.78 -8.59 2.65
C LEU A 63 6.72 -7.54 2.26
N PHE A 64 5.75 -7.90 1.42
CA PHE A 64 4.70 -6.97 1.00
C PHE A 64 3.82 -6.55 2.18
N PHE A 65 3.53 -7.45 3.12
CA PHE A 65 2.81 -7.12 4.34
C PHE A 65 3.52 -6.02 5.14
N MET A 66 4.83 -6.14 5.32
CA MET A 66 5.62 -5.11 6.01
C MET A 66 5.58 -3.77 5.27
N VAL A 67 5.71 -3.77 3.94
CA VAL A 67 5.64 -2.55 3.12
C VAL A 67 4.27 -1.87 3.25
N PHE A 68 3.18 -2.62 3.07
CA PHE A 68 1.83 -2.06 3.17
C PHE A 68 1.48 -1.62 4.59
N ALA A 69 1.93 -2.34 5.62
CA ALA A 69 1.77 -1.92 7.01
C ALA A 69 2.52 -0.62 7.30
N ALA A 70 3.75 -0.46 6.80
CA ALA A 70 4.52 0.78 6.93
C ALA A 70 3.84 1.95 6.20
N LEU A 71 3.37 1.74 4.96
CA LEU A 71 2.62 2.75 4.21
C LEU A 71 1.35 3.17 4.93
N LYS A 72 0.63 2.20 5.51
CA LYS A 72 -0.58 2.46 6.30
C LYS A 72 -0.28 3.29 7.54
N LEU A 73 0.78 2.95 8.29
CA LEU A 73 1.22 3.70 9.47
C LEU A 73 1.52 5.15 9.12
N ILE A 74 2.32 5.38 8.07
CA ILE A 74 2.63 6.74 7.58
C ILE A 74 1.35 7.46 7.18
N SER A 75 0.45 6.80 6.44
CA SER A 75 -0.82 7.39 6.03
C SER A 75 -1.68 7.82 7.23
N ASP A 76 -1.74 7.02 8.28
CA ASP A 76 -2.52 7.33 9.48
C ASP A 76 -1.90 8.51 10.23
N THR A 77 -0.58 8.52 10.40
CA THR A 77 0.12 9.65 11.04
C THR A 77 -0.06 10.95 10.26
N VAL A 78 0.08 10.92 8.93
CA VAL A 78 -0.10 12.12 8.09
C VAL A 78 -1.55 12.60 8.15
N MET A 79 -2.51 11.68 8.17
CA MET A 79 -3.93 12.03 8.28
C MET A 79 -4.26 12.64 9.64
N GLU A 80 -3.77 12.06 10.73
CA GLU A 80 -3.95 12.58 12.08
C GLU A 80 -3.32 13.96 12.24
N LEU A 81 -2.12 14.20 11.70
CA LEU A 81 -1.48 15.52 11.66
C LEU A 81 -2.32 16.52 10.85
N SER A 82 -2.87 16.11 9.71
CA SER A 82 -3.76 16.97 8.92
C SER A 82 -5.02 17.37 9.71
N LEU A 83 -5.60 16.43 10.46
CA LEU A 83 -6.74 16.71 11.33
C LEU A 83 -6.34 17.61 12.49
N LEU A 84 -5.18 17.41 13.10
CA LEU A 84 -4.68 18.25 14.19
C LEU A 84 -4.51 19.71 13.76
N PHE A 85 -3.96 19.96 12.57
CA PHE A 85 -3.73 21.32 12.07
C PHE A 85 -5.00 22.00 11.55
N PHE A 86 -5.94 21.25 10.96
CA PHE A 86 -7.06 21.83 10.20
C PHE A 86 -8.45 21.51 10.76
N SER A 87 -8.60 20.61 11.73
CA SER A 87 -9.86 20.32 12.43
C SER A 87 -9.89 21.00 13.80
N LYS A 88 -11.07 21.52 14.20
CA LYS A 88 -11.31 22.00 15.58
C LYS A 88 -11.75 20.88 16.53
N ASP A 89 -11.70 19.64 16.09
CA ASP A 89 -12.21 18.49 16.82
C ASP A 89 -11.19 18.01 17.86
N SER A 90 -11.43 18.35 19.13
CA SER A 90 -10.63 17.91 20.28
C SER A 90 -10.99 16.51 20.78
N GLU A 91 -12.10 15.91 20.34
CA GLU A 91 -12.62 14.64 20.84
C GLU A 91 -12.47 13.46 19.86
N GLY A 92 -11.88 13.67 18.67
CA GLY A 92 -11.64 12.61 17.69
C GLY A 92 -12.90 12.02 17.04
N LYS A 93 -14.04 12.73 17.13
CA LYS A 93 -15.33 12.31 16.55
C LYS A 93 -15.26 12.21 15.02
N ALA A 94 -14.50 13.09 14.38
CA ALA A 94 -14.19 13.09 12.96
C ALA A 94 -13.50 11.79 12.52
N LEU A 95 -12.48 11.33 13.27
CA LEU A 95 -11.72 10.12 12.98
C LEU A 95 -12.61 8.85 13.09
N ASN A 96 -13.46 8.80 14.12
CA ASN A 96 -14.36 7.67 14.33
C ASN A 96 -15.47 7.60 13.28
N SER A 97 -15.89 8.75 12.72
CA SER A 97 -16.88 8.81 11.64
C SER A 97 -16.33 8.29 10.29
N VAL A 98 -15.02 8.38 10.10
CA VAL A 98 -14.28 7.98 8.89
C VAL A 98 -13.92 6.49 8.91
N ARG A 99 -13.98 5.84 10.08
CA ARG A 99 -13.62 4.42 10.27
C ARG A 99 -14.38 3.43 9.38
N ARG A 100 -15.53 3.84 8.82
CA ARG A 100 -16.30 3.07 7.82
C ARG A 100 -15.66 3.08 6.42
N GLY A 101 -14.77 4.02 6.13
CA GLY A 101 -14.00 4.10 4.89
C GLY A 101 -13.06 2.91 4.69
N SER A 102 -12.72 2.17 5.75
CA SER A 102 -11.92 0.94 5.67
C SER A 102 -12.54 -0.14 4.78
N VAL A 103 -13.86 -0.11 4.56
CA VAL A 103 -14.56 -1.01 3.63
C VAL A 103 -14.05 -0.84 2.19
N ILE A 104 -13.73 0.40 1.79
CA ILE A 104 -13.23 0.72 0.45
C ILE A 104 -11.92 -0.03 0.19
N TYR A 105 -11.03 -0.05 1.19
CA TYR A 105 -9.76 -0.77 1.10
C TYR A 105 -9.94 -2.29 1.00
N VAL A 106 -10.91 -2.87 1.70
CA VAL A 106 -11.19 -4.32 1.61
C VAL A 106 -11.72 -4.68 0.22
N ILE A 107 -12.66 -3.90 -0.32
CA ILE A 107 -13.20 -4.12 -1.67
C ILE A 107 -12.09 -3.97 -2.71
N GLY A 108 -11.30 -2.89 -2.65
CA GLY A 108 -10.17 -2.68 -3.55
C GLY A 108 -9.15 -3.81 -3.49
N ALA A 109 -8.81 -4.27 -2.29
CA ALA A 109 -7.88 -5.38 -2.10
C ALA A 109 -8.43 -6.70 -2.66
N ALA A 110 -9.72 -6.99 -2.45
CA ALA A 110 -10.37 -8.17 -3.05
C ALA A 110 -10.39 -8.08 -4.58
N CYS A 111 -10.68 -6.90 -5.15
CA CYS A 111 -10.61 -6.67 -6.60
C CYS A 111 -9.20 -6.89 -7.15
N SER A 112 -8.15 -6.57 -6.38
CA SER A 112 -6.76 -6.73 -6.83
C SER A 112 -6.38 -8.20 -7.09
N LEU A 113 -7.03 -9.17 -6.45
CA LEU A 113 -6.81 -10.60 -6.69
C LEU A 113 -7.16 -11.03 -8.12
N PHE A 114 -8.11 -10.36 -8.77
CA PHE A 114 -8.44 -10.65 -10.18
C PHE A 114 -7.39 -10.12 -11.16
N SER A 115 -6.50 -9.25 -10.71
CA SER A 115 -5.47 -8.60 -11.54
C SER A 115 -4.05 -9.11 -11.30
N VAL A 116 -3.88 -10.23 -10.58
CA VAL A 116 -2.56 -10.78 -10.23
C VAL A 116 -1.67 -11.15 -11.43
N GLN A 117 -2.23 -11.21 -12.64
CA GLN A 117 -1.44 -11.46 -13.86
C GLN A 117 -0.74 -10.20 -14.39
N TYR A 118 -1.21 -9.00 -14.03
CA TYR A 118 -0.77 -7.74 -14.61
C TYR A 118 -0.34 -6.74 -13.53
N ILE A 119 0.96 -6.42 -13.47
CA ILE A 119 1.49 -5.43 -12.50
C ILE A 119 0.82 -4.06 -12.63
N ILE A 120 0.55 -3.63 -13.87
CA ILE A 120 -0.11 -2.35 -14.14
C ILE A 120 -1.52 -2.37 -13.53
N GLY A 121 -2.26 -3.48 -13.68
CA GLY A 121 -3.59 -3.60 -13.10
C GLY A 121 -3.57 -3.60 -11.57
N LEU A 122 -2.60 -4.28 -10.93
CA LEU A 122 -2.41 -4.19 -9.48
C LEU A 122 -2.13 -2.75 -9.01
N GLY A 123 -1.24 -2.04 -9.71
CA GLY A 123 -0.91 -0.64 -9.43
C GLY A 123 -2.11 0.30 -9.60
N VAL A 124 -2.89 0.13 -10.67
CA VAL A 124 -4.10 0.92 -10.92
C VAL A 124 -5.16 0.67 -9.86
N ILE A 125 -5.41 -0.59 -9.48
CA ILE A 125 -6.41 -0.90 -8.44
C ILE A 125 -5.98 -0.32 -7.09
N PHE A 126 -4.71 -0.46 -6.71
CA PHE A 126 -4.18 0.09 -5.47
C PHE A 126 -4.31 1.61 -5.42
N THR A 127 -3.89 2.31 -6.49
CA THR A 127 -3.97 3.77 -6.57
C THR A 127 -5.41 4.28 -6.61
N ALA A 128 -6.28 3.66 -7.42
CA ALA A 128 -7.69 4.00 -7.48
C ALA A 128 -8.38 3.82 -6.12
N THR A 129 -8.06 2.76 -5.38
CA THR A 129 -8.59 2.53 -4.03
C THR A 129 -8.24 3.68 -3.08
N ASN A 130 -6.99 4.16 -3.11
CA ASN A 130 -6.54 5.30 -2.30
C ASN A 130 -7.25 6.60 -2.71
N ILE A 131 -7.43 6.85 -4.01
CA ILE A 131 -8.15 8.03 -4.51
C ILE A 131 -9.62 8.01 -4.07
N VAL A 132 -10.30 6.87 -4.22
CA VAL A 132 -11.70 6.71 -3.79
C VAL A 132 -11.82 6.88 -2.27
N ALA A 133 -10.87 6.34 -1.49
CA ALA A 133 -10.84 6.52 -0.05
C ALA A 133 -10.62 7.98 0.35
N LEU A 134 -9.76 8.71 -0.36
CA LEU A 134 -9.54 10.14 -0.16
C LEU A 134 -10.80 10.95 -0.47
N ILE A 135 -11.47 10.70 -1.60
CA ILE A 135 -12.73 11.37 -1.97
C ILE A 135 -13.80 11.12 -0.90
N TYR A 136 -13.94 9.86 -0.44
CA TYR A 136 -14.87 9.50 0.64
C TYR A 136 -14.56 10.29 1.92
N PHE A 137 -13.29 10.39 2.29
CA PHE A 137 -12.85 11.13 3.47
C PHE A 137 -13.23 12.62 3.38
N VAL A 138 -12.92 13.26 2.25
CA VAL A 138 -13.22 14.68 2.01
C VAL A 138 -14.71 14.95 2.08
N ASN A 139 -15.52 14.13 1.39
CA ASN A 139 -16.97 14.26 1.40
C ASN A 139 -17.56 14.10 2.81
N LYS A 140 -16.96 13.23 3.63
CA LYS A 140 -17.45 13.00 4.98
C LYS A 140 -17.14 14.16 5.94
N LEU A 141 -16.04 14.88 5.73
CA LEU A 141 -15.60 15.98 6.58
C LEU A 141 -16.04 17.36 6.09
N SER A 142 -16.38 17.50 4.81
CA SER A 142 -16.85 18.75 4.22
C SER A 142 -17.98 19.45 4.98
N PRO A 143 -19.00 18.77 5.55
CA PRO A 143 -20.10 19.46 6.25
C PRO A 143 -19.67 20.15 7.55
N ASN A 144 -18.53 19.74 8.13
CA ASN A 144 -18.09 20.18 9.45
C ASN A 144 -16.97 21.23 9.40
N LEU A 145 -16.51 21.60 8.19
CA LEU A 145 -15.32 22.43 8.00
C LEU A 145 -15.59 23.57 7.02
N ASN A 146 -15.01 24.74 7.30
CA ASN A 146 -14.95 25.84 6.35
C ASN A 146 -14.04 25.50 5.17
N LEU A 147 -14.33 26.07 3.99
CA LEU A 147 -13.61 25.80 2.74
C LEU A 147 -12.08 25.88 2.87
N SER A 148 -11.56 26.93 3.53
CA SER A 148 -10.11 27.09 3.75
C SER A 148 -9.47 25.94 4.55
N ARG A 149 -10.17 25.41 5.56
CA ARG A 149 -9.67 24.28 6.36
C ARG A 149 -9.75 22.97 5.59
N LEU A 150 -10.80 22.79 4.78
CA LEU A 150 -10.94 21.62 3.90
C LEU A 150 -9.80 21.56 2.87
N VAL A 151 -9.46 22.70 2.27
CA VAL A 151 -8.33 22.80 1.33
C VAL A 151 -7.01 22.42 2.02
N GLY A 152 -6.74 22.97 3.22
CA GLY A 152 -5.54 22.61 3.99
C GLY A 152 -5.47 21.11 4.33
N LEU A 153 -6.60 20.54 4.75
CA LEU A 153 -6.73 19.13 5.10
C LEU A 153 -6.47 18.18 3.91
N VAL A 154 -6.82 18.57 2.69
CA VAL A 154 -6.53 17.78 1.48
C VAL A 154 -5.12 18.01 0.97
N PHE A 155 -4.66 19.27 0.97
CA PHE A 155 -3.38 19.64 0.41
C PHE A 155 -2.22 19.09 1.23
N PHE A 156 -2.35 19.04 2.56
CA PHE A 156 -1.28 18.59 3.45
C PHE A 156 -0.85 17.12 3.19
N PRO A 157 -1.75 16.12 3.17
CA PRO A 157 -1.36 14.75 2.82
C PRO A 157 -0.75 14.64 1.42
N ILE A 158 -1.30 15.34 0.42
CA ILE A 158 -0.78 15.32 -0.95
C ILE A 158 0.65 15.87 -0.98
N PHE A 159 0.91 16.98 -0.29
CA PHE A 159 2.24 17.56 -0.17
C PHE A 159 3.24 16.59 0.48
N VAL A 160 2.86 15.97 1.61
CA VAL A 160 3.74 15.02 2.31
C VAL A 160 4.07 13.81 1.44
N TRP A 161 3.07 13.21 0.77
CA TRP A 161 3.30 12.07 -0.12
C TRP A 161 4.16 12.45 -1.32
N THR A 162 3.94 13.63 -1.91
CA THR A 162 4.77 14.13 -3.02
C THR A 162 6.22 14.32 -2.59
N ALA A 163 6.46 14.88 -1.39
CA ALA A 163 7.80 15.05 -0.84
C ALA A 163 8.49 13.70 -0.57
N LEU A 164 7.79 12.74 0.05
CA LEU A 164 8.33 11.40 0.31
C LEU A 164 8.71 10.67 -0.99
N ILE A 165 7.83 10.67 -1.98
CA ILE A 165 8.09 10.05 -3.28
C ILE A 165 9.29 10.72 -3.95
N SER A 166 9.39 12.05 -3.89
CA SER A 166 10.50 12.81 -4.48
C SER A 166 11.85 12.46 -3.82
N ILE A 167 11.88 12.30 -2.49
CA ILE A 167 13.09 11.91 -1.75
C ILE A 167 13.52 10.49 -2.15
N VAL A 168 12.59 9.54 -2.20
CA VAL A 168 12.88 8.15 -2.61
C VAL A 168 13.35 8.10 -4.05
N ALA A 169 12.70 8.82 -4.96
CA ALA A 169 13.10 8.90 -6.37
C ALA A 169 14.50 9.51 -6.53
N PHE A 170 14.80 10.60 -5.81
CA PHE A 170 16.11 11.23 -5.81
C PHE A 170 17.21 10.28 -5.29
N ALA A 171 16.94 9.57 -4.19
CA ALA A 171 17.86 8.56 -3.65
C ALA A 171 18.11 7.43 -4.67
N GLY A 172 17.05 6.95 -5.33
CA GLY A 172 17.15 5.93 -6.38
C GLY A 172 18.00 6.36 -7.57
N LEU A 173 17.77 7.59 -8.08
CA LEU A 173 18.58 8.17 -9.16
C LEU A 173 20.05 8.31 -8.76
N LYS A 174 20.32 8.73 -7.52
CA LYS A 174 21.69 8.85 -7.01
C LYS A 174 22.37 7.49 -6.90
N LEU A 175 21.69 6.47 -6.40
CA LEU A 175 22.22 5.11 -6.34
C LEU A 175 22.50 4.55 -7.74
N TYR A 176 21.59 4.74 -8.68
CA TYR A 176 21.77 4.35 -10.08
C TYR A 176 23.01 5.01 -10.69
N ASN A 177 23.16 6.32 -10.53
CA ASN A 177 24.33 7.06 -11.03
C ASN A 177 25.63 6.58 -10.37
N SER A 178 25.62 6.29 -9.07
CA SER A 178 26.80 5.74 -8.37
C SER A 178 27.19 4.35 -8.91
N VAL A 179 26.21 3.49 -9.21
CA VAL A 179 26.47 2.17 -9.79
C VAL A 179 27.06 2.30 -11.19
N ILE A 180 26.52 3.16 -12.05
CA ILE A 180 27.07 3.39 -13.39
C ILE A 180 28.49 3.94 -13.31
N ALA A 181 28.74 4.91 -12.44
CA ALA A 181 30.08 5.48 -12.25
C ALA A 181 31.10 4.45 -11.71
N SER A 182 30.65 3.37 -11.06
CA SER A 182 31.52 2.31 -10.57
C SER A 182 31.83 1.22 -11.60
N LEU A 183 31.09 1.17 -12.72
CA LEU A 183 31.38 0.23 -13.79
C LEU A 183 32.62 0.72 -14.56
N PRO A 184 33.62 -0.16 -14.82
CA PRO A 184 34.71 0.16 -15.72
C PRO A 184 34.16 0.16 -17.15
N ILE A 185 33.68 1.32 -17.60
CA ILE A 185 33.32 1.58 -19.01
C ILE A 185 34.52 2.21 -19.70
#